data_AF-A0A2P2MDP8-F1
#
_entry.id   AF-A0A2P2MDP8-F1
#
_cell.length_a   1.000
_cell.length_b   1.000
_cell.length_c   1.000
_cell.angle_alpha   90.00
_cell.angle_beta   90.00
_cell.angle_gamma   90.00
#
_symmetry.space_group_name_H-M   'P 1'
#
loop_
_entity.id
_entity.type
_entity.pdbx_description
1 polymer ?
#
loop_
_entity_poly.entity_id
_entity_poly.type
_entity_poly.pdbx_seq_one_letter_code
_entity_poly.pdbx_strand_id
1 'polypeptide(L)'
;MRIVQNSDEFVDAFLGAQREAAASFGISKILLEKYITKPRHIEVQVFGDKYGNILHLYERDCSVQRRHQKIIEEAPAPNVTKDFRSHLGQAAVSAAKAVGYHNAGTVEFIVDTLSGQFYFMEMNTRLQVEHPVTEMIVGQDLVEWQICIANGEPLPISQSQVPLSGHAFEARIYAENVPRGFLPAAGVLHHYQPAPVSSTVRVETGVKEGDAVSMHYDPMIAKLVVWGKNRPAALVKLRDCLSKFQVAGVPTNISFLQKLANHRAFEDGNVQTHFIEHHKDDLFVDPDNSSLSEEAYKNLRFSAFLVAACLCENEHSILKEKSSGSSSLFSIWYADPPFRVHHHARRNLVLEWENEDESKDAKLLTISITFQPNGSYLIEMRDISSPGLEIKTTRLHDHEFRVEVDGVRTNVSLAAYSKVIVMLCTHL
;
A
#
# COMPACT_ATOMS: atom_id res chain seq x y z
N MET A 1 11.50 11.26 22.50
CA MET A 1 11.13 10.27 23.55
C MET A 1 12.37 9.47 23.94
N ARG A 2 12.50 9.02 25.19
CA ARG A 2 13.63 8.18 25.64
C ARG A 2 13.13 7.08 26.56
N ILE A 3 13.61 5.85 26.35
CA ILE A 3 13.32 4.71 27.21
C ILE A 3 14.39 4.68 28.31
N VAL A 4 13.96 4.50 29.57
CA VAL A 4 14.84 4.37 30.74
C VAL A 4 14.56 3.01 31.37
N GLN A 5 15.57 2.14 31.44
CA GLN A 5 15.39 0.77 31.96
C GLN A 5 15.77 0.63 33.44
N ASN A 6 16.64 1.51 33.95
CA ASN A 6 17.09 1.51 35.34
C ASN A 6 17.19 2.94 35.89
N SER A 7 17.29 3.07 37.22
CA SER A 7 17.31 4.37 37.91
C SER A 7 18.52 5.23 37.54
N ASP A 8 19.65 4.61 37.23
CA ASP A 8 20.94 5.29 37.07
C ASP A 8 20.99 6.05 35.74
N GLU A 9 20.28 5.58 34.72
CA GLU A 9 20.12 6.25 33.43
C GLU A 9 19.11 7.42 33.46
N PHE A 10 18.26 7.51 34.48
CA PHE A 10 17.10 8.40 34.47
C PHE A 10 17.47 9.87 34.35
N VAL A 11 18.45 10.33 35.15
CA VAL A 11 18.82 11.76 35.21
C VAL A 11 19.35 12.23 33.86
N ASP A 12 20.25 11.45 33.24
CA ASP A 12 20.84 11.80 31.95
C ASP A 12 19.81 11.77 30.82
N ALA A 13 18.92 10.76 30.82
CA ALA A 13 17.84 10.66 29.86
C ALA A 13 16.85 11.83 29.99
N PHE A 14 16.45 12.19 31.21
CA PHE A 14 15.53 13.30 31.49
C PHE A 14 16.11 14.64 31.02
N LEU A 15 17.36 14.95 31.41
CA LEU A 15 18.03 16.18 30.99
C LEU A 15 18.29 16.23 29.48
N GLY A 16 18.56 15.08 28.86
CA GLY A 16 18.67 14.96 27.40
C GLY A 16 17.35 15.27 26.71
N ALA A 17 16.25 14.63 27.13
CA ALA A 17 14.92 14.84 26.58
C ALA A 17 14.43 16.29 26.78
N GLN A 18 14.74 16.91 27.93
CA GLN A 18 14.39 18.30 28.20
C GLN A 18 15.09 19.29 27.26
N ARG A 19 16.40 19.08 27.00
CA ARG A 19 17.15 19.90 26.04
C ARG A 19 16.60 19.76 24.62
N GLU A 20 16.28 18.54 24.21
CA GLU A 20 15.69 18.25 22.91
C GLU A 20 14.31 18.88 22.75
N ALA A 21 13.44 18.77 23.76
CA ALA A 21 12.11 19.38 23.74
C ALA A 21 12.17 20.92 23.72
N ALA A 22 13.09 21.52 24.49
CA ALA A 22 13.29 22.97 24.48
C ALA A 22 13.80 23.47 23.13
N ALA A 23 14.73 22.74 22.50
CA ALA A 23 15.27 23.10 21.19
C ALA A 23 14.25 22.95 20.06
N SER A 24 13.43 21.89 20.08
CA SER A 24 12.49 21.57 18.99
C SER A 24 11.14 22.26 19.14
N PHE A 25 10.66 22.48 20.37
CA PHE A 25 9.29 22.94 20.64
C PHE A 25 9.20 24.15 21.57
N GLY A 26 10.32 24.67 22.09
CA GLY A 26 10.34 25.78 23.04
C GLY A 26 9.74 25.45 24.41
N ILE A 27 9.48 24.17 24.71
CA ILE A 27 8.85 23.70 25.95
C ILE A 27 9.75 22.64 26.59
N SER A 28 9.99 22.78 27.89
CA SER A 28 10.86 21.88 28.68
C SER A 28 10.10 20.95 29.63
N LYS A 29 8.76 20.92 29.53
CA LYS A 29 7.91 19.99 30.29
C LYS A 29 8.08 18.58 29.73
N ILE A 30 8.31 17.62 30.62
CA ILE A 30 8.46 16.21 30.30
C ILE A 30 7.34 15.43 30.98
N LEU A 31 6.75 14.50 30.24
CA LEU A 31 5.85 13.48 30.78
C LEU A 31 6.64 12.21 31.05
N LEU A 32 6.32 11.53 32.14
CA LEU A 32 6.89 10.24 32.49
C LEU A 32 5.76 9.21 32.49
N GLU A 33 5.94 8.16 31.70
CA GLU A 33 4.95 7.10 31.51
C GLU A 33 5.59 5.73 31.64
N LYS A 34 4.80 4.73 32.02
CA LYS A 34 5.24 3.35 32.07
C LYS A 34 5.46 2.85 30.64
N TYR A 35 6.67 2.42 30.33
CA TYR A 35 6.98 1.80 29.04
C TYR A 35 6.46 0.37 28.96
N ILE A 36 5.67 0.06 27.93
CA ILE A 36 5.13 -1.27 27.65
C ILE A 36 5.97 -1.92 26.55
N THR A 37 6.48 -3.13 26.81
CA THR A 37 7.48 -3.78 25.93
C THR A 37 6.88 -4.53 24.76
N LYS A 38 5.71 -5.15 24.93
CA LYS A 38 4.94 -5.79 23.85
C LYS A 38 3.55 -5.15 23.69
N PRO A 39 3.49 -3.87 23.29
CA PRO A 39 2.24 -3.15 23.19
C PRO A 39 1.51 -3.46 21.89
N ARG A 40 0.19 -3.63 22.01
CA ARG A 40 -0.74 -3.45 20.89
C ARG A 40 -1.38 -2.07 21.02
N HIS A 41 -1.54 -1.40 19.89
CA HIS A 41 -2.31 -0.16 19.81
C HIS A 41 -3.74 -0.54 19.44
N ILE A 42 -4.65 -0.51 20.42
CA ILE A 42 -6.06 -0.82 20.22
C ILE A 42 -6.88 0.41 20.55
N GLU A 43 -7.77 0.78 19.66
CA GLU A 43 -8.59 1.97 19.80
C GLU A 43 -10.07 1.64 19.66
N VAL A 44 -10.93 2.40 20.33
CA VAL A 44 -12.38 2.17 20.33
C VAL A 44 -13.08 3.35 19.69
N GLN A 45 -13.89 3.07 18.67
CA GLN A 45 -14.78 4.06 18.08
C GLN A 45 -15.90 4.38 19.06
N VAL A 46 -16.07 5.65 19.41
CA VAL A 46 -17.19 6.15 20.20
C VAL A 46 -18.02 7.14 19.41
N PHE A 47 -19.30 7.21 19.74
CA PHE A 47 -20.25 8.17 19.21
C PHE A 47 -21.15 8.66 20.34
N GLY A 48 -21.33 9.97 20.43
CA GLY A 48 -22.27 10.59 21.37
C GLY A 48 -23.26 11.52 20.67
N ASP A 49 -24.48 11.66 21.18
CA ASP A 49 -25.43 12.68 20.74
C ASP A 49 -25.55 13.85 21.73
N LYS A 50 -26.33 14.86 21.35
CA LYS A 50 -26.60 16.04 22.20
C LYS A 50 -27.56 15.74 23.37
N TYR A 51 -28.07 14.52 23.46
CA TYR A 51 -29.00 14.07 24.51
C TYR A 51 -28.28 13.28 25.62
N GLY A 52 -26.95 13.14 25.52
CA GLY A 52 -26.13 12.44 26.50
C GLY A 52 -26.04 10.93 26.27
N ASN A 53 -26.59 10.42 25.16
CA ASN A 53 -26.40 9.02 24.78
C ASN A 53 -25.00 8.87 24.18
N ILE A 54 -24.27 7.86 24.63
CA ILE A 54 -22.95 7.50 24.10
C ILE A 54 -22.87 5.98 23.94
N LEU A 55 -22.38 5.52 22.80
CA LEU A 55 -22.11 4.12 22.49
C LEU A 55 -20.72 3.93 21.89
N HIS A 56 -20.24 2.69 21.85
CA HIS A 56 -19.05 2.28 21.11
C HIS A 56 -19.40 1.39 19.91
N LEU A 57 -18.62 1.52 18.85
CA LEU A 57 -18.73 0.75 17.60
C LEU A 57 -17.55 -0.23 17.46
N TYR A 58 -17.30 -0.96 18.55
CA TYR A 58 -16.18 -1.88 18.72
C TYR A 58 -14.79 -1.23 18.57
N GLU A 59 -13.77 -2.08 18.60
CA GLU A 59 -12.37 -1.72 18.58
C GLU A 59 -11.70 -1.97 17.22
N ARG A 60 -10.62 -1.25 16.98
CA ARG A 60 -9.68 -1.46 15.88
C ARG A 60 -8.30 -1.77 16.45
N ASP A 61 -7.57 -2.64 15.78
CA ASP A 61 -6.14 -2.82 16.02
C ASP A 61 -5.35 -2.03 14.97
N CYS A 62 -4.52 -1.12 15.46
CA CYS A 62 -3.69 -0.24 14.65
C CYS A 62 -2.20 -0.45 14.96
N SER A 63 -1.83 -1.63 15.45
CA SER A 63 -0.48 -1.93 15.92
C SER A 63 0.55 -1.97 14.81
N VAL A 64 0.17 -2.28 13.57
CA VAL A 64 1.12 -2.31 12.45
C VAL A 64 1.41 -0.88 11.99
N GLN A 65 2.54 -0.36 12.46
CA GLN A 65 2.95 1.04 12.27
C GLN A 65 4.39 1.12 11.78
N ARG A 66 4.71 2.21 11.07
CA ARG A 66 6.06 2.63 10.74
C ARG A 66 6.36 3.96 11.40
N ARG A 67 7.40 4.06 12.23
CA ARG A 67 7.78 5.33 12.88
C ARG A 67 6.57 6.08 13.48
N HIS A 68 5.67 5.33 14.13
CA HIS A 68 4.41 5.80 14.72
C HIS A 68 3.30 6.21 13.73
N GLN A 69 3.45 5.94 12.43
CA GLN A 69 2.41 6.09 11.43
C GLN A 69 1.71 4.74 11.20
N LYS A 70 0.39 4.68 11.35
CA LYS A 70 -0.43 3.48 11.08
C LYS A 70 -0.36 3.12 9.59
N ILE A 71 -0.15 1.84 9.27
CA ILE A 71 0.02 1.35 7.89
C ILE A 71 -1.10 0.37 7.49
N ILE A 72 -1.39 -0.59 8.38
CA ILE A 72 -2.53 -1.51 8.23
C ILE A 72 -3.30 -1.53 9.54
N GLU A 73 -4.61 -1.36 9.42
CA GLU A 73 -5.57 -1.39 10.51
C GLU A 73 -6.57 -2.53 10.29
N GLU A 74 -7.11 -3.07 11.38
CA GLU A 74 -8.11 -4.12 11.27
C GLU A 74 -9.19 -4.02 12.34
N ALA A 75 -10.39 -4.48 12.00
CA ALA A 75 -11.53 -4.52 12.90
C ALA A 75 -12.31 -5.83 12.72
N PRO A 76 -12.72 -6.51 13.81
CA PRO A 76 -12.32 -6.27 15.20
C PRO A 76 -10.83 -6.60 15.44
N ALA A 77 -10.30 -6.26 16.61
CA ALA A 77 -8.92 -6.59 16.96
C ALA A 77 -8.73 -8.12 17.07
N PRO A 78 -7.66 -8.70 16.48
CA PRO A 78 -7.44 -10.14 16.48
C PRO A 78 -7.12 -10.65 17.89
N ASN A 79 -7.44 -11.92 18.16
CA ASN A 79 -7.10 -12.60 19.42
C ASN A 79 -7.62 -11.89 20.69
N VAL A 80 -8.70 -11.11 20.58
CA VAL A 80 -9.35 -10.41 21.70
C VAL A 80 -10.64 -11.13 22.11
N THR A 81 -10.73 -11.49 23.40
CA THR A 81 -11.92 -12.15 23.98
C THR A 81 -13.12 -11.20 24.05
N LYS A 82 -14.34 -11.77 24.12
CA LYS A 82 -15.57 -10.98 24.24
C LYS A 82 -15.59 -10.12 25.51
N ASP A 83 -15.13 -10.67 26.63
CA ASP A 83 -15.10 -9.98 27.91
C ASP A 83 -14.12 -8.80 27.89
N PHE A 84 -12.92 -9.01 27.34
CA PHE A 84 -11.94 -7.93 27.17
C PHE A 84 -12.51 -6.81 26.29
N ARG A 85 -13.12 -7.17 25.15
CA ARG A 85 -13.76 -6.20 24.23
C ARG A 85 -14.86 -5.40 24.91
N SER A 86 -15.74 -6.06 25.66
CA SER A 86 -16.81 -5.40 26.42
C SER A 86 -16.24 -4.42 27.45
N HIS A 87 -15.22 -4.86 28.19
CA HIS A 87 -14.58 -4.04 29.21
C HIS A 87 -13.84 -2.83 28.60
N LEU A 88 -13.12 -3.02 27.48
CA LEU A 88 -12.45 -1.94 26.75
C LEU A 88 -13.47 -0.93 26.18
N GLY A 89 -14.55 -1.42 25.57
CA GLY A 89 -15.63 -0.59 25.05
C GLY A 89 -16.29 0.25 26.13
N GLN A 90 -16.58 -0.34 27.29
CA GLN A 90 -17.14 0.37 28.43
C GLN A 90 -16.17 1.43 28.99
N ALA A 91 -14.86 1.16 29.02
CA ALA A 91 -13.87 2.15 29.42
C ALA A 91 -13.84 3.36 28.48
N ALA A 92 -13.93 3.12 27.16
CA ALA A 92 -14.00 4.19 26.16
C ALA A 92 -15.28 5.04 26.28
N VAL A 93 -16.44 4.39 26.47
CA VAL A 93 -17.72 5.08 26.70
C VAL A 93 -17.66 5.91 27.99
N SER A 94 -17.05 5.38 29.06
CA SER A 94 -16.87 6.12 30.31
C SER A 94 -15.97 7.34 30.13
N ALA A 95 -14.89 7.23 29.38
CA ALA A 95 -14.00 8.36 29.07
C ALA A 95 -14.75 9.46 28.27
N ALA A 96 -15.51 9.07 27.25
CA ALA A 96 -16.33 10.00 26.47
C ALA A 96 -17.43 10.67 27.32
N LYS A 97 -18.09 9.92 28.21
CA LYS A 97 -19.09 10.46 29.15
C LYS A 97 -18.50 11.47 30.11
N ALA A 98 -17.28 11.23 30.60
CA ALA A 98 -16.63 12.11 31.58
C ALA A 98 -16.39 13.54 31.05
N VAL A 99 -16.28 13.70 29.73
CA VAL A 99 -16.09 15.01 29.08
C VAL A 99 -17.35 15.54 28.38
N GLY A 100 -18.50 14.87 28.53
CA GLY A 100 -19.74 15.26 27.86
C GLY A 100 -19.64 15.19 26.33
N TYR A 101 -18.92 14.19 25.81
CA TYR A 101 -18.59 14.09 24.40
C TYR A 101 -19.82 13.85 23.51
N HIS A 102 -19.84 14.47 22.34
CA HIS A 102 -20.81 14.20 21.28
C HIS A 102 -20.11 14.22 19.92
N ASN A 103 -20.76 13.69 18.89
CA ASN A 103 -20.20 13.39 17.56
C ASN A 103 -19.22 12.17 17.59
N ALA A 104 -18.51 11.92 16.50
CA ALA A 104 -17.53 10.84 16.38
C ALA A 104 -16.27 11.14 17.21
N GLY A 105 -15.74 10.13 17.89
CA GLY A 105 -14.43 10.19 18.53
C GLY A 105 -13.81 8.81 18.62
N THR A 106 -12.51 8.76 18.92
CA THR A 106 -11.82 7.49 19.13
C THR A 106 -11.00 7.58 20.40
N VAL A 107 -11.13 6.58 21.28
CA VAL A 107 -10.33 6.47 22.49
C VAL A 107 -9.21 5.46 22.23
N GLU A 108 -7.96 5.90 22.33
CA GLU A 108 -6.79 5.09 22.05
C GLU A 108 -6.23 4.46 23.32
N PHE A 109 -5.90 3.17 23.24
CA PHE A 109 -5.33 2.41 24.34
C PHE A 109 -4.05 1.68 23.91
N ILE A 110 -3.13 1.55 24.85
CA ILE A 110 -2.04 0.59 24.76
C ILE A 110 -2.41 -0.65 25.54
N VAL A 111 -2.38 -1.80 24.88
CA VAL A 111 -2.62 -3.10 25.50
C VAL A 111 -1.29 -3.82 25.68
N ASP A 112 -0.94 -4.10 26.93
CA ASP A 112 0.19 -4.95 27.27
C ASP A 112 -0.22 -6.42 27.09
N THR A 113 0.32 -7.05 26.04
CA THR A 113 0.02 -8.44 25.72
C THR A 113 0.56 -9.44 26.74
N LEU A 114 1.53 -9.05 27.57
CA LEU A 114 2.07 -9.92 28.62
C LEU A 114 1.17 -9.96 29.85
N SER A 115 0.66 -8.80 30.28
CA SER A 115 -0.20 -8.70 31.46
C SER A 115 -1.70 -8.79 31.14
N GLY A 116 -2.08 -8.64 29.87
CA GLY A 116 -3.47 -8.53 29.43
C GLY A 116 -4.17 -7.26 29.92
N GLN A 117 -3.41 -6.24 30.31
CA GLN A 117 -3.95 -4.96 30.79
C GLN A 117 -3.94 -3.94 29.66
N PHE A 118 -4.87 -2.99 29.69
CA PHE A 118 -4.88 -1.86 28.78
C PHE A 118 -4.80 -0.55 29.55
N TYR A 119 -4.24 0.47 28.89
CA TYR A 119 -3.98 1.78 29.46
C TYR A 119 -4.47 2.83 28.48
N PHE A 120 -5.23 3.82 28.97
CA PHE A 120 -5.63 4.98 28.17
C PHE A 120 -4.39 5.76 27.72
N MET A 121 -4.31 6.11 26.44
CA MET A 121 -3.32 7.03 25.91
C MET A 121 -3.91 8.42 25.72
N GLU A 122 -4.85 8.52 24.78
CA GLU A 122 -5.46 9.76 24.37
C GLU A 122 -6.85 9.53 23.79
N MET A 123 -7.55 10.63 23.53
CA MET A 123 -8.81 10.62 22.82
C MET A 123 -8.70 11.55 21.61
N ASN A 124 -8.85 10.97 20.42
CA ASN A 124 -8.95 11.72 19.18
C ASN A 124 -10.38 12.25 19.04
N THR A 125 -10.55 13.56 19.22
CA THR A 125 -11.86 14.24 19.19
C THR A 125 -12.31 14.57 17.76
N ARG A 126 -12.19 13.59 16.86
CA ARG A 126 -12.52 13.64 15.44
C ARG A 126 -12.74 12.23 14.91
N LEU A 127 -13.25 12.10 13.69
CA LEU A 127 -13.23 10.84 12.96
C LEU A 127 -11.78 10.43 12.66
N GLN A 128 -11.47 9.15 12.82
CA GLN A 128 -10.16 8.59 12.47
C GLN A 128 -10.08 8.25 10.98
N VAL A 129 -8.86 8.16 10.45
CA VAL A 129 -8.61 7.86 9.04
C VAL A 129 -9.16 6.47 8.70
N GLU A 130 -8.93 5.52 9.60
CA GLU A 130 -9.26 4.10 9.58
C GLU A 130 -10.70 3.78 10.02
N HIS A 131 -11.58 4.77 10.09
CA HIS A 131 -13.00 4.53 10.35
C HIS A 131 -13.69 3.53 9.37
N PRO A 132 -13.27 3.36 8.10
CA PRO A 132 -13.91 2.42 7.20
C PRO A 132 -13.89 0.96 7.68
N VAL A 133 -12.84 0.50 8.40
CA VAL A 133 -12.87 -0.89 8.92
C VAL A 133 -13.98 -1.09 9.94
N THR A 134 -14.30 -0.05 10.73
CA THR A 134 -15.45 -0.07 11.64
C THR A 134 -16.75 -0.12 10.84
N GLU A 135 -16.92 0.76 9.85
CA GLU A 135 -18.11 0.78 8.98
C GLU A 135 -18.37 -0.57 8.33
N MET A 136 -17.33 -1.23 7.83
CA MET A 136 -17.46 -2.53 7.17
C MET A 136 -17.94 -3.66 8.11
N ILE A 137 -17.64 -3.60 9.41
CA ILE A 137 -18.09 -4.63 10.37
C ILE A 137 -19.41 -4.30 11.07
N VAL A 138 -19.79 -3.01 11.13
CA VAL A 138 -21.04 -2.56 11.76
C VAL A 138 -22.14 -2.19 10.75
N GLY A 139 -21.80 -2.01 9.48
CA GLY A 139 -22.76 -1.64 8.42
C GLY A 139 -23.48 -0.31 8.69
N GLN A 140 -22.79 0.67 9.27
CA GLN A 140 -23.29 2.02 9.52
C GLN A 140 -22.38 3.04 8.84
N ASP A 141 -22.94 4.14 8.35
CA ASP A 141 -22.20 5.28 7.81
C ASP A 141 -21.92 6.27 8.95
N LEU A 142 -20.66 6.37 9.35
CA LEU A 142 -20.26 7.20 10.47
C LEU A 142 -20.26 8.68 10.07
N VAL A 143 -19.92 9.02 8.84
CA VAL A 143 -19.94 10.41 8.37
C VAL A 143 -21.37 10.94 8.33
N GLU A 144 -22.32 10.12 7.86
CA GLU A 144 -23.75 10.42 7.94
C GLU A 144 -24.20 10.66 9.39
N TRP A 145 -23.83 9.78 10.32
CA TRP A 145 -24.14 9.95 11.74
C TRP A 145 -23.57 11.26 12.30
N GLN A 146 -22.35 11.64 11.92
CA GLN A 146 -21.77 12.92 12.36
C GLN A 146 -22.63 14.11 11.92
N ILE A 147 -23.18 14.08 10.69
CA ILE A 147 -24.04 15.13 10.14
C ILE A 147 -25.40 15.15 10.86
N CYS A 148 -26.05 14.00 11.01
CA CYS A 148 -27.33 13.89 11.72
C CYS A 148 -27.23 14.40 13.18
N ILE A 149 -26.19 13.98 13.90
CA ILE A 149 -25.95 14.43 15.28
C ILE A 149 -25.62 15.92 15.35
N ALA A 150 -24.86 16.45 14.38
CA ALA A 150 -24.62 17.89 14.29
C ALA A 150 -25.93 18.67 14.11
N ASN A 151 -26.88 18.14 13.33
CA ASN A 151 -28.24 18.66 13.17
C ASN A 151 -29.13 18.48 14.41
N GLY A 152 -28.65 17.78 15.44
CA GLY A 152 -29.37 17.56 16.68
C GLY A 152 -30.23 16.31 16.69
N GLU A 153 -30.09 15.40 15.72
CA GLU A 153 -30.74 14.10 15.78
C GLU A 153 -30.09 13.20 16.85
N PRO A 154 -30.86 12.30 17.48
CA PRO A 154 -30.31 11.33 18.43
C PRO A 154 -29.54 10.22 17.71
N LEU A 155 -28.77 9.43 18.46
CA LEU A 155 -28.19 8.20 17.92
C LEU A 155 -29.30 7.26 17.41
N PRO A 156 -29.15 6.69 16.19
CA PRO A 156 -30.21 5.89 15.57
C PRO A 156 -30.37 4.50 16.19
N ILE A 157 -29.35 4.03 16.93
CA ILE A 157 -29.33 2.72 17.58
C ILE A 157 -28.76 2.81 19.00
N SER A 158 -29.11 1.83 19.82
CA SER A 158 -28.53 1.61 21.16
C SER A 158 -27.33 0.66 21.13
N GLN A 159 -26.55 0.61 22.21
CA GLN A 159 -25.36 -0.24 22.34
C GLN A 159 -25.63 -1.72 22.05
N SER A 160 -26.80 -2.24 22.44
CA SER A 160 -27.19 -3.65 22.24
C SER A 160 -27.58 -3.96 20.80
N GLN A 161 -27.86 -2.94 19.99
CA GLN A 161 -28.22 -3.06 18.57
C GLN A 161 -27.00 -2.93 17.64
N VAL A 162 -25.81 -2.58 18.16
CA VAL A 162 -24.60 -2.43 17.35
C VAL A 162 -24.16 -3.80 16.80
N PRO A 163 -24.27 -4.03 15.48
CA PRO A 163 -23.96 -5.33 14.90
C PRO A 163 -22.44 -5.53 14.80
N LEU A 164 -22.02 -6.79 14.89
CA LEU A 164 -20.63 -7.19 14.65
C LEU A 164 -20.62 -8.34 13.63
N SER A 165 -20.23 -8.04 12.40
CA SER A 165 -20.22 -9.02 11.31
C SER A 165 -18.89 -9.04 10.58
N GLY A 166 -18.30 -10.23 10.51
CA GLY A 166 -17.08 -10.48 9.76
C GLY A 166 -15.84 -9.79 10.32
N HIS A 167 -14.92 -9.47 9.42
CA HIS A 167 -13.62 -8.86 9.70
C HIS A 167 -13.24 -7.95 8.54
N ALA A 168 -12.64 -6.81 8.83
CA ALA A 168 -12.15 -5.87 7.85
C ALA A 168 -10.68 -5.53 8.06
N PHE A 169 -9.97 -5.30 6.96
CA PHE A 169 -8.64 -4.72 6.94
C PHE A 169 -8.67 -3.42 6.13
N GLU A 170 -7.88 -2.45 6.54
CA GLU A 170 -7.52 -1.27 5.76
C GLU A 170 -6.01 -1.25 5.56
N ALA A 171 -5.57 -0.93 4.34
CA ALA A 171 -4.18 -0.66 4.02
C ALA A 171 -4.06 0.74 3.43
N ARG A 172 -3.14 1.54 3.98
CA ARG A 172 -2.86 2.89 3.49
C ARG A 172 -1.84 2.85 2.36
N ILE A 173 -2.29 3.19 1.15
CA ILE A 173 -1.45 3.26 -0.04
C ILE A 173 -0.78 4.63 -0.07
N TYR A 174 0.55 4.66 0.05
CA TYR A 174 1.36 5.87 0.11
C TYR A 174 2.29 6.00 -1.09
N ALA A 175 2.49 7.23 -1.56
CA ALA A 175 3.62 7.61 -2.41
C ALA A 175 4.88 7.76 -1.54
N GLU A 176 5.60 6.67 -1.35
CA GLU A 176 6.82 6.65 -0.52
C GLU A 176 7.82 5.62 -1.05
N ASN A 177 9.11 5.93 -0.89
CA ASN A 177 10.19 5.02 -1.25
C ASN A 177 10.57 4.17 -0.02
N VAL A 178 10.08 2.93 0.01
CA VAL A 178 10.29 1.98 1.12
C VAL A 178 11.77 1.64 1.34
N PRO A 179 12.54 1.21 0.32
CA PRO A 179 14.00 1.04 0.39
C PRO A 179 14.77 2.13 1.11
N ARG A 180 14.41 3.39 0.82
CA ARG A 180 15.08 4.57 1.39
C ARG A 180 14.54 4.96 2.76
N GLY A 181 13.95 4.01 3.49
CA GLY A 181 13.38 4.24 4.80
C GLY A 181 12.05 4.99 4.73
N PHE A 182 11.24 4.68 3.70
CA PHE A 182 9.90 5.22 3.47
C PHE A 182 9.89 6.75 3.41
N LEU A 183 10.78 7.31 2.59
CA LEU A 183 10.79 8.75 2.30
C LEU A 183 9.56 9.09 1.45
N PRO A 184 8.78 10.13 1.80
CA PRO A 184 7.72 10.64 0.95
C PRO A 184 8.20 10.92 -0.46
N ALA A 185 7.38 10.55 -1.45
CA ALA A 185 7.64 10.82 -2.85
C ALA A 185 6.58 11.75 -3.43
N ALA A 186 7.03 12.63 -4.33
CA ALA A 186 6.19 13.55 -5.07
C ALA A 186 6.41 13.31 -6.58
N GLY A 187 5.37 13.53 -7.38
CA GLY A 187 5.41 13.25 -8.82
C GLY A 187 4.01 13.12 -9.40
N VAL A 188 3.92 12.69 -10.65
CA VAL A 188 2.63 12.52 -11.35
C VAL A 188 2.24 11.05 -11.37
N LEU A 189 0.97 10.76 -11.09
CA LEU A 189 0.39 9.43 -11.23
C LEU A 189 0.13 9.14 -12.71
N HIS A 190 1.16 8.72 -13.44
CA HIS A 190 1.06 8.42 -14.87
C HIS A 190 0.18 7.20 -15.19
N HIS A 191 0.06 6.29 -14.24
CA HIS A 191 -0.91 5.20 -14.27
C HIS A 191 -1.51 5.04 -12.88
N TYR A 192 -2.84 4.97 -12.81
CA TYR A 192 -3.53 4.73 -11.55
C TYR A 192 -4.75 3.83 -11.77
N GLN A 193 -4.61 2.57 -11.35
CA GLN A 193 -5.67 1.57 -11.41
C GLN A 193 -5.85 0.95 -10.01
N PRO A 194 -6.83 1.43 -9.23
CA PRO A 194 -7.12 0.83 -7.92
C PRO A 194 -7.73 -0.57 -8.06
N ALA A 195 -7.74 -1.32 -6.95
CA ALA A 195 -8.41 -2.62 -6.91
C ALA A 195 -9.91 -2.49 -7.26
N PRO A 196 -10.50 -3.46 -8.00
CA PRO A 196 -11.92 -3.41 -8.35
C PRO A 196 -12.84 -3.35 -7.12
N VAL A 197 -13.64 -2.28 -7.05
CA VAL A 197 -14.59 -2.05 -5.95
C VAL A 197 -15.74 -3.04 -6.04
N SER A 198 -16.20 -3.52 -4.88
CA SER A 198 -17.35 -4.41 -4.74
C SER A 198 -18.03 -4.17 -3.39
N SER A 199 -19.10 -4.90 -3.07
CA SER A 199 -19.73 -4.85 -1.74
C SER A 199 -18.79 -5.24 -0.58
N THR A 200 -17.61 -5.79 -0.88
CA THR A 200 -16.63 -6.24 0.13
C THR A 200 -15.23 -5.71 -0.10
N VAL A 201 -15.06 -4.82 -1.08
CA VAL A 201 -13.80 -4.13 -1.42
C VAL A 201 -14.15 -2.68 -1.64
N ARG A 202 -13.63 -1.80 -0.81
CA ARG A 202 -13.85 -0.36 -0.84
C ARG A 202 -12.51 0.33 -1.03
N VAL A 203 -12.48 1.35 -1.88
CA VAL A 203 -11.31 2.19 -2.10
C VAL A 203 -11.72 3.62 -1.86
N GLU A 204 -11.12 4.24 -0.85
CA GLU A 204 -11.25 5.67 -0.58
C GLU A 204 -10.04 6.38 -1.17
N THR A 205 -10.24 7.28 -2.13
CA THR A 205 -9.14 7.97 -2.81
C THR A 205 -9.49 9.43 -3.08
N GLY A 206 -8.48 10.29 -3.02
CA GLY A 206 -8.59 11.71 -3.35
C GLY A 206 -7.88 12.09 -4.65
N VAL A 207 -7.44 11.11 -5.43
CA VAL A 207 -6.64 11.31 -6.65
C VAL A 207 -7.18 10.46 -7.80
N LYS A 208 -6.78 10.81 -9.01
CA LYS A 208 -6.99 10.03 -10.23
C LYS A 208 -5.71 10.01 -11.08
N GLU A 209 -5.71 9.19 -12.11
CA GLU A 209 -4.64 9.19 -13.10
C GLU A 209 -4.42 10.60 -13.68
N GLY A 210 -3.14 10.98 -13.80
CA GLY A 210 -2.70 12.31 -14.25
C GLY A 210 -2.55 13.34 -13.12
N ASP A 211 -3.04 13.07 -11.91
CA ASP A 211 -2.87 14.00 -10.78
C ASP A 211 -1.41 14.01 -10.27
N ALA A 212 -1.02 15.15 -9.69
CA ALA A 212 0.28 15.32 -9.05
C ALA A 212 0.18 15.09 -7.54
N VAL A 213 1.01 14.18 -7.02
CA VAL A 213 1.30 14.05 -5.58
C VAL A 213 2.29 15.16 -5.21
N SER A 214 1.82 16.10 -4.39
CA SER A 214 2.59 17.26 -3.95
C SER A 214 3.42 16.94 -2.71
N MET A 215 4.56 17.63 -2.55
CA MET A 215 5.39 17.57 -1.34
C MET A 215 4.79 18.32 -0.13
N HIS A 216 3.71 19.08 -0.34
CA HIS A 216 3.11 19.94 0.69
C HIS A 216 2.09 19.22 1.60
N TYR A 217 1.65 18.02 1.22
CA TYR A 217 0.60 17.29 1.93
C TYR A 217 1.06 15.87 2.26
N ASP A 218 0.26 15.17 3.08
CA ASP A 218 0.46 13.74 3.34
C ASP A 218 0.41 12.96 2.01
N PRO A 219 1.38 12.08 1.72
CA PRO A 219 1.50 11.43 0.41
C PRO A 219 0.53 10.24 0.22
N MET A 220 -0.58 10.20 0.96
CA MET A 220 -1.56 9.11 0.87
C MET A 220 -2.33 9.20 -0.45
N ILE A 221 -2.24 8.13 -1.25
CA ILE A 221 -2.91 7.97 -2.54
C ILE A 221 -4.34 7.45 -2.33
N ALA A 222 -4.47 6.41 -1.51
CA ALA A 222 -5.74 5.74 -1.27
C ALA A 222 -5.73 4.94 0.04
N LYS A 223 -6.93 4.60 0.52
CA LYS A 223 -7.15 3.57 1.55
C LYS A 223 -7.85 2.40 0.87
N LEU A 224 -7.21 1.23 0.91
CA LEU A 224 -7.80 -0.01 0.42
C LEU A 224 -8.42 -0.75 1.60
N VAL A 225 -9.74 -0.89 1.59
CA VAL A 225 -10.50 -1.53 2.65
C VAL A 225 -11.15 -2.79 2.12
N VAL A 226 -10.96 -3.91 2.81
CA VAL A 226 -11.57 -5.19 2.43
C VAL A 226 -12.33 -5.78 3.60
N TRP A 227 -13.39 -6.52 3.29
CA TRP A 227 -14.18 -7.25 4.28
C TRP A 227 -14.30 -8.73 3.94
N GLY A 228 -14.30 -9.59 4.95
CA GLY A 228 -14.56 -11.02 4.83
C GLY A 228 -15.36 -11.56 6.02
N LYS A 229 -15.95 -12.74 5.85
CA LYS A 229 -16.72 -13.43 6.90
C LYS A 229 -15.91 -13.73 8.17
N ASN A 230 -14.59 -13.75 8.06
CA ASN A 230 -13.62 -13.92 9.14
C ASN A 230 -12.27 -13.35 8.70
N ARG A 231 -11.35 -13.20 9.65
CA ARG A 231 -10.02 -12.63 9.42
C ARG A 231 -9.24 -13.31 8.28
N PRO A 232 -9.14 -14.65 8.18
CA PRO A 232 -8.45 -15.29 7.06
C PRO A 232 -9.08 -14.97 5.69
N ALA A 233 -10.41 -14.95 5.59
CA ALA A 233 -11.09 -14.59 4.34
C ALA A 233 -10.87 -13.13 3.94
N ALA A 234 -10.84 -12.22 4.92
CA ALA A 234 -10.51 -10.82 4.68
C ALA A 234 -9.04 -10.66 4.25
N LEU A 235 -8.12 -11.42 4.84
CA LEU A 235 -6.70 -11.38 4.52
C LEU A 235 -6.39 -11.89 3.11
N VAL A 236 -7.01 -12.99 2.68
CA VAL A 236 -6.92 -13.48 1.28
C VAL A 236 -7.37 -12.39 0.32
N LYS A 237 -8.45 -11.68 0.67
CA LYS A 237 -8.97 -10.57 -0.15
C LYS A 237 -8.05 -9.37 -0.17
N LEU A 238 -7.43 -9.02 0.96
CA LEU A 238 -6.44 -7.94 1.05
C LEU A 238 -5.26 -8.25 0.12
N ARG A 239 -4.72 -9.47 0.19
CA ARG A 239 -3.61 -9.94 -0.65
C ARG A 239 -3.96 -9.85 -2.15
N ASP A 240 -5.14 -10.31 -2.52
CA ASP A 240 -5.64 -10.24 -3.91
C ASP A 240 -5.90 -8.80 -4.40
N CYS A 241 -6.42 -7.93 -3.54
CA CYS A 241 -6.66 -6.53 -3.91
C CYS A 241 -5.34 -5.75 -4.03
N LEU A 242 -4.39 -5.98 -3.13
CA LEU A 242 -3.06 -5.37 -3.22
C LEU A 242 -2.29 -5.83 -4.46
N SER A 243 -2.47 -7.07 -4.93
CA SER A 243 -1.83 -7.56 -6.17
C SER A 243 -2.44 -6.94 -7.44
N LYS A 244 -3.68 -6.45 -7.36
CA LYS A 244 -4.39 -5.78 -8.45
C LYS A 244 -4.27 -4.26 -8.42
N PHE A 245 -3.74 -3.69 -7.34
CA PHE A 245 -3.57 -2.24 -7.22
C PHE A 245 -2.33 -1.80 -7.97
N GLN A 246 -2.49 -0.95 -8.98
CA GLN A 246 -1.41 -0.52 -9.86
C GLN A 246 -1.23 0.99 -9.80
N VAL A 247 0.01 1.42 -9.60
CA VAL A 247 0.42 2.83 -9.64
C VAL A 247 1.75 2.91 -10.37
N ALA A 248 1.87 3.85 -11.30
CA ALA A 248 3.15 4.18 -11.92
C ALA A 248 3.36 5.70 -11.99
N GLY A 249 4.63 6.10 -11.94
CA GLY A 249 5.07 7.52 -11.96
C GLY A 249 5.60 8.02 -10.62
N VAL A 250 5.30 7.34 -9.52
CA VAL A 250 5.88 7.56 -8.18
C VAL A 250 6.16 6.21 -7.51
N PRO A 251 7.20 6.10 -6.66
CA PRO A 251 7.39 4.91 -5.82
C PRO A 251 6.25 4.79 -4.81
N THR A 252 5.86 3.56 -4.47
CA THR A 252 4.75 3.31 -3.54
C THR A 252 5.10 2.21 -2.53
N ASN A 253 4.33 2.14 -1.45
CA ASN A 253 4.46 1.09 -0.45
C ASN A 253 3.67 -0.20 -0.76
N ILE A 254 3.06 -0.32 -1.95
CA ILE A 254 2.18 -1.46 -2.29
C ILE A 254 2.90 -2.80 -2.16
N SER A 255 4.11 -2.92 -2.71
CA SER A 255 4.89 -4.16 -2.60
C SER A 255 5.29 -4.50 -1.17
N PHE A 256 5.53 -3.48 -0.33
CA PHE A 256 5.78 -3.69 1.10
C PHE A 256 4.51 -4.19 1.82
N LEU A 257 3.36 -3.59 1.54
CA LEU A 257 2.06 -4.04 2.07
C LEU A 257 1.75 -5.48 1.67
N GLN A 258 2.06 -5.88 0.43
CA GLN A 258 1.92 -7.27 -0.03
C GLN A 258 2.80 -8.21 0.77
N LYS A 259 4.08 -7.89 0.99
CA LYS A 259 4.99 -8.70 1.81
C LYS A 259 4.49 -8.82 3.25
N LEU A 260 4.09 -7.71 3.85
CA LEU A 260 3.56 -7.66 5.21
C LEU A 260 2.28 -8.51 5.34
N ALA A 261 1.33 -8.35 4.43
CA ALA A 261 0.09 -9.12 4.43
C ALA A 261 0.33 -10.63 4.24
N ASN A 262 1.41 -11.03 3.58
CA ASN A 262 1.82 -12.43 3.42
C ASN A 262 2.69 -12.96 4.60
N HIS A 263 3.08 -12.10 5.53
CA HIS A 263 3.93 -12.50 6.64
C HIS A 263 3.18 -13.38 7.66
N ARG A 264 3.77 -14.50 8.07
CA ARG A 264 3.13 -15.48 8.95
C ARG A 264 2.68 -14.89 10.28
N ALA A 265 3.51 -14.06 10.92
CA ALA A 265 3.14 -13.42 12.19
C ALA A 265 1.92 -12.49 12.04
N PHE A 266 1.76 -11.85 10.87
CA PHE A 266 0.57 -11.04 10.59
C PHE A 266 -0.67 -11.92 10.37
N GLU A 267 -0.53 -13.04 9.65
CA GLU A 267 -1.59 -14.02 9.44
C GLU A 267 -2.10 -14.64 10.75
N ASP A 268 -1.20 -14.92 11.69
CA ASP A 268 -1.54 -15.46 13.02
C ASP A 268 -2.16 -14.40 13.97
N GLY A 269 -2.14 -13.12 13.59
CA GLY A 269 -2.63 -12.01 14.42
C GLY A 269 -1.68 -11.64 15.57
N ASN A 270 -0.39 -11.98 15.45
CA ASN A 270 0.66 -11.66 16.39
C ASN A 270 1.24 -10.26 16.11
N VAL A 271 0.39 -9.24 16.19
CA VAL A 271 0.73 -7.83 15.89
C VAL A 271 1.15 -7.07 17.16
N GLN A 272 2.05 -6.10 16.99
CA GLN A 272 2.54 -5.17 18.04
C GLN A 272 3.13 -3.91 17.38
N THR A 273 3.32 -2.82 18.13
CA THR A 273 3.76 -1.53 17.54
C THR A 273 5.14 -1.58 16.87
N HIS A 274 5.99 -2.53 17.26
CA HIS A 274 7.32 -2.75 16.70
C HIS A 274 7.36 -3.89 15.66
N PHE A 275 6.23 -4.21 15.03
CA PHE A 275 6.13 -5.35 14.11
C PHE A 275 7.13 -5.24 12.95
N ILE A 276 7.23 -4.06 12.32
CA ILE A 276 8.10 -3.84 11.17
C ILE A 276 9.57 -3.95 11.58
N GLU A 277 9.94 -3.38 12.74
CA GLU A 277 11.31 -3.46 13.27
C GLU A 277 11.71 -4.89 13.63
N HIS A 278 10.81 -5.68 14.23
CA HIS A 278 11.09 -7.07 14.60
C HIS A 278 11.20 -8.03 13.40
N HIS A 279 10.47 -7.74 12.33
CA HIS A 279 10.44 -8.56 11.11
C HIS A 279 11.18 -7.90 9.95
N LYS A 280 12.14 -7.01 10.24
CA LYS A 280 12.84 -6.23 9.22
C LYS A 280 13.52 -7.14 8.19
N ASP A 281 14.18 -8.19 8.62
CA ASP A 281 14.92 -9.08 7.73
C ASP A 281 14.00 -9.86 6.77
N ASP A 282 12.74 -10.07 7.16
CA ASP A 282 11.72 -10.73 6.34
C ASP A 282 10.98 -9.75 5.41
N LEU A 283 10.83 -8.49 5.82
CA LEU A 283 10.03 -7.48 5.13
C LEU A 283 10.82 -6.64 4.13
N PHE A 284 12.11 -6.45 4.36
CA PHE A 284 13.01 -5.71 3.47
C PHE A 284 13.90 -6.68 2.71
N VAL A 285 14.25 -6.34 1.47
CA VAL A 285 15.26 -7.10 0.73
C VAL A 285 16.62 -6.65 1.25
N ASP A 286 17.47 -7.59 1.63
CA ASP A 286 18.88 -7.29 1.85
C ASP A 286 19.58 -7.22 0.50
N PRO A 287 20.04 -6.03 0.04
CA PRO A 287 20.72 -5.87 -1.24
C PRO A 287 22.04 -6.64 -1.31
N ASP A 288 22.64 -7.00 -0.17
CA ASP A 288 23.91 -7.72 -0.09
C ASP A 288 23.74 -9.26 -0.07
N ASN A 289 22.49 -9.76 -0.07
CA ASN A 289 22.21 -11.18 -0.13
C ASN A 289 22.33 -11.73 -1.57
N SER A 290 23.42 -12.45 -1.85
CA SER A 290 23.74 -12.95 -3.19
C SER A 290 22.69 -13.89 -3.79
N SER A 291 22.03 -14.73 -2.98
CA SER A 291 20.99 -15.63 -3.49
C SER A 291 19.71 -14.90 -3.89
N LEU A 292 19.32 -13.88 -3.13
CA LEU A 292 18.15 -13.05 -3.46
C LEU A 292 18.44 -12.15 -4.68
N SER A 293 19.70 -11.72 -4.84
CA SER A 293 20.15 -10.97 -6.02
C SER A 293 20.03 -11.77 -7.32
N GLU A 294 20.38 -13.07 -7.30
CA GLU A 294 20.20 -13.93 -8.48
C GLU A 294 18.73 -14.15 -8.85
N GLU A 295 17.86 -14.37 -7.85
CA GLU A 295 16.43 -14.54 -8.07
C GLU A 295 15.76 -13.25 -8.57
N ALA A 296 16.10 -12.11 -7.95
CA ALA A 296 15.68 -10.79 -8.41
C ALA A 296 16.12 -10.54 -9.87
N TYR A 297 17.33 -10.94 -10.23
CA TYR A 297 17.82 -10.80 -11.60
C TYR A 297 17.08 -11.71 -12.60
N LYS A 298 16.75 -12.95 -12.22
CA LYS A 298 15.93 -13.84 -13.06
C LYS A 298 14.53 -13.27 -13.27
N ASN A 299 13.90 -12.76 -12.21
CA ASN A 299 12.58 -12.12 -12.28
C ASN A 299 12.62 -10.84 -13.13
N LEU A 300 13.65 -10.02 -12.96
CA LEU A 300 13.89 -8.84 -13.79
C LEU A 300 13.99 -9.20 -15.27
N ARG A 301 14.81 -10.21 -15.60
CA ARG A 301 14.98 -10.66 -16.98
C ARG A 301 13.66 -11.14 -17.57
N PHE A 302 12.89 -11.92 -16.82
CA PHE A 302 11.58 -12.40 -17.26
C PHE A 302 10.61 -11.22 -17.49
N SER A 303 10.50 -10.29 -16.54
CA SER A 303 9.69 -9.09 -16.70
C SER A 303 10.11 -8.24 -17.89
N ALA A 304 11.41 -8.05 -18.10
CA ALA A 304 11.96 -7.31 -19.23
C ALA A 304 11.60 -7.96 -20.58
N PHE A 305 11.58 -9.30 -20.64
CA PHE A 305 11.14 -10.04 -21.82
C PHE A 305 9.64 -9.85 -22.09
N LEU A 306 8.80 -9.91 -21.05
CA LEU A 306 7.36 -9.64 -21.18
C LEU A 306 7.11 -8.21 -21.66
N VAL A 307 7.78 -7.22 -21.06
CA VAL A 307 7.70 -5.81 -21.47
C VAL A 307 8.09 -5.64 -22.93
N ALA A 308 9.21 -6.24 -23.37
CA ALA A 308 9.66 -6.19 -24.75
C ALA A 308 8.63 -6.77 -25.74
N ALA A 309 8.00 -7.89 -25.40
CA ALA A 309 6.94 -8.49 -26.21
C ALA A 309 5.69 -7.59 -26.27
N CYS A 310 5.24 -7.06 -25.14
CA CYS A 310 4.09 -6.16 -25.06
C CYS A 310 4.31 -4.85 -25.81
N LEU A 311 5.52 -4.28 -25.77
CA LEU A 311 5.87 -3.08 -26.53
C LEU A 311 5.78 -3.34 -28.05
N CYS A 312 6.31 -4.47 -28.52
CA CYS A 312 6.20 -4.84 -29.93
C CYS A 312 4.74 -5.02 -30.36
N GLU A 313 3.95 -5.74 -29.55
CA GLU A 313 2.52 -5.94 -29.85
C GLU A 313 1.71 -4.64 -29.81
N ASN A 314 2.05 -3.71 -28.92
CA ASN A 314 1.39 -2.41 -28.84
C ASN A 314 1.68 -1.56 -30.08
N GLU A 315 2.94 -1.46 -30.49
CA GLU A 315 3.34 -0.76 -31.72
C GLU A 315 2.66 -1.39 -32.94
N HIS A 316 2.62 -2.72 -33.02
CA HIS A 316 1.94 -3.47 -34.08
C HIS A 316 0.44 -3.15 -34.16
N SER A 317 -0.23 -3.15 -33.01
CA SER A 317 -1.65 -2.86 -32.90
C SER A 317 -1.97 -1.43 -33.31
N ILE A 318 -1.17 -0.44 -32.85
CA ILE A 318 -1.34 0.98 -33.21
C ILE A 318 -1.15 1.20 -34.72
N LEU A 319 -0.18 0.53 -35.36
CA LEU A 319 0.02 0.61 -36.80
C LEU A 319 -1.17 0.03 -37.58
N LYS A 320 -1.71 -1.11 -37.13
CA LYS A 320 -2.93 -1.71 -37.69
C LYS A 320 -4.16 -0.81 -37.53
N GLU A 321 -4.36 -0.20 -36.37
CA GLU A 321 -5.48 0.73 -36.13
C GLU A 321 -5.39 1.98 -37.00
N LYS A 322 -4.19 2.56 -37.16
CA LYS A 322 -3.98 3.70 -38.09
C LYS A 322 -4.23 3.31 -39.56
N SER A 323 -4.07 2.03 -39.89
CA SER A 323 -4.20 1.53 -41.26
C SER A 323 -5.64 1.33 -41.74
N SER A 324 -6.58 1.03 -40.84
CA SER A 324 -7.96 0.73 -41.20
C SER A 324 -8.77 1.94 -41.67
N GLY A 325 -8.23 3.17 -41.53
CA GLY A 325 -8.85 4.43 -41.99
C GLY A 325 -8.33 5.00 -43.31
N SER A 326 -7.29 4.43 -43.94
CA SER A 326 -6.65 4.96 -45.15
C SER A 326 -6.65 3.94 -46.29
N SER A 327 -7.15 4.33 -47.47
CA SER A 327 -7.21 3.49 -48.68
C SER A 327 -5.89 3.41 -49.47
N SER A 328 -4.78 3.91 -48.94
CA SER A 328 -3.47 3.87 -49.62
C SER A 328 -2.71 2.56 -49.35
N LEU A 329 -2.17 1.93 -50.40
CA LEU A 329 -1.25 0.80 -50.31
C LEU A 329 -0.07 1.10 -49.35
N PHE A 330 0.16 0.22 -48.38
CA PHE A 330 1.22 0.39 -47.37
C PHE A 330 2.60 0.38 -48.01
N SER A 331 3.41 1.37 -47.64
CA SER A 331 4.84 1.31 -47.93
C SER A 331 5.46 0.14 -47.15
N ILE A 332 6.26 -0.68 -47.84
CA ILE A 332 7.04 -1.77 -47.22
C ILE A 332 7.98 -1.27 -46.12
N TRP A 333 8.29 0.04 -46.11
CA TRP A 333 9.10 0.70 -45.08
C TRP A 333 8.39 0.83 -43.72
N TYR A 334 7.06 0.66 -43.69
CA TYR A 334 6.24 0.63 -42.46
C TYR A 334 5.64 -0.76 -42.20
N ALA A 335 6.15 -1.80 -42.86
CA ALA A 335 5.72 -3.17 -42.60
C ALA A 335 6.13 -3.59 -41.20
N ASP A 336 5.23 -4.30 -40.52
CA ASP A 336 5.48 -4.86 -39.19
C ASP A 336 5.11 -6.36 -39.18
N PRO A 337 6.08 -7.27 -38.96
CA PRO A 337 7.49 -6.99 -38.67
C PRO A 337 8.25 -6.35 -39.85
N PRO A 338 9.33 -5.59 -39.58
CA PRO A 338 10.16 -4.99 -40.63
C PRO A 338 10.69 -6.04 -41.60
N PHE A 339 10.48 -5.85 -42.90
CA PHE A 339 10.90 -6.80 -43.92
C PHE A 339 12.43 -7.04 -43.88
N ARG A 340 12.85 -8.31 -43.95
CA ARG A 340 14.24 -8.73 -44.08
C ARG A 340 14.35 -9.81 -45.15
N VAL A 341 15.30 -9.65 -46.06
CA VAL A 341 15.60 -10.63 -47.10
C VAL A 341 16.40 -11.77 -46.48
N HIS A 342 15.93 -13.02 -46.63
CA HIS A 342 16.58 -14.25 -46.16
C HIS A 342 16.83 -14.39 -44.64
N HIS A 343 16.28 -13.49 -43.83
CA HIS A 343 16.44 -13.51 -42.37
C HIS A 343 15.12 -13.21 -41.68
N HIS A 344 14.99 -13.67 -40.43
CA HIS A 344 13.93 -13.20 -39.55
C HIS A 344 14.16 -11.72 -39.22
N ALA A 345 13.07 -10.96 -39.10
CA ALA A 345 13.14 -9.61 -38.60
C ALA A 345 13.68 -9.64 -37.16
N ARG A 346 14.61 -8.74 -36.85
CA ARG A 346 15.20 -8.62 -35.51
C ARG A 346 15.24 -7.15 -35.10
N ARG A 347 14.85 -6.89 -33.85
CA ARG A 347 14.93 -5.60 -33.18
C ARG A 347 15.80 -5.72 -31.94
N ASN A 348 16.60 -4.71 -31.65
CA ASN A 348 17.30 -4.62 -30.36
C ASN A 348 16.63 -3.54 -29.51
N LEU A 349 16.46 -3.82 -28.23
CA LEU A 349 15.90 -2.92 -27.23
C LEU A 349 16.91 -2.84 -26.08
N VAL A 350 17.15 -1.62 -25.59
CA VAL A 350 17.92 -1.42 -24.35
C VAL A 350 16.91 -0.95 -23.31
N LEU A 351 16.74 -1.72 -22.25
CA LEU A 351 15.92 -1.37 -21.11
C LEU A 351 16.82 -0.99 -19.95
N GLU A 352 16.54 0.14 -19.33
CA GLU A 352 17.19 0.57 -18.11
C GLU A 352 16.35 0.10 -16.93
N TRP A 353 16.95 -0.65 -16.02
CA TRP A 353 16.32 -1.02 -14.77
C TRP A 353 16.74 -0.03 -13.68
N GLU A 354 15.80 0.83 -13.30
CA GLU A 354 15.91 1.62 -12.07
C GLU A 354 15.53 0.72 -10.89
N ASN A 355 16.53 0.27 -10.15
CA ASN A 355 16.31 -0.43 -8.89
C ASN A 355 16.02 0.61 -7.80
N GLU A 356 14.87 0.51 -7.11
CA GLU A 356 14.51 1.42 -6.02
C GLU A 356 15.50 1.33 -4.83
N ASP A 357 16.25 0.22 -4.72
CA ASP A 357 17.18 -0.10 -3.63
C ASP A 357 18.63 0.37 -3.86
N GLU A 358 19.04 0.91 -5.03
CA GLU A 358 20.45 1.18 -5.30
C GLU A 358 20.81 2.63 -5.64
N SER A 359 21.91 3.08 -5.01
CA SER A 359 22.75 4.22 -5.41
C SER A 359 23.82 3.83 -6.45
N LYS A 360 23.68 2.65 -7.05
CA LYS A 360 24.58 2.12 -8.09
C LYS A 360 24.04 2.41 -9.48
N ASP A 361 24.95 2.48 -10.44
CA ASP A 361 24.69 2.76 -11.85
C ASP A 361 23.52 1.94 -12.39
N ALA A 362 22.66 2.60 -13.17
CA ALA A 362 21.50 1.96 -13.76
C ALA A 362 21.88 0.74 -14.60
N LYS A 363 21.18 -0.38 -14.36
CA LYS A 363 21.51 -1.63 -15.05
C LYS A 363 20.84 -1.64 -16.42
N LEU A 364 21.67 -1.62 -17.47
CA LEU A 364 21.20 -1.72 -18.85
C LEU A 364 21.03 -3.19 -19.26
N LEU A 365 19.82 -3.54 -19.68
CA LEU A 365 19.46 -4.84 -20.22
C LEU A 365 19.38 -4.72 -21.75
N THR A 366 20.28 -5.40 -22.47
CA THR A 366 20.27 -5.38 -23.93
C THR A 366 19.56 -6.61 -24.47
N ILE A 367 18.36 -6.40 -25.01
CA ILE A 367 17.45 -7.44 -25.47
C ILE A 367 17.44 -7.48 -26.98
N SER A 368 17.49 -8.70 -27.54
CA SER A 368 17.28 -8.99 -28.95
C SER A 368 15.94 -9.70 -29.12
N ILE A 369 15.08 -9.15 -29.98
CA ILE A 369 13.73 -9.64 -30.26
C ILE A 369 13.71 -10.12 -31.71
N THR A 370 13.44 -11.40 -31.93
CA THR A 370 13.33 -12.01 -33.25
C THR A 370 11.87 -12.36 -33.53
N PHE A 371 11.29 -11.81 -34.60
CA PHE A 371 9.88 -12.00 -34.95
C PHE A 371 9.69 -13.34 -35.66
N GLN A 372 8.80 -14.17 -35.12
CA GLN A 372 8.53 -15.51 -35.63
C GLN A 372 7.33 -15.52 -36.61
N PRO A 373 7.32 -16.43 -37.61
CA PRO A 373 6.22 -16.53 -38.56
C PRO A 373 4.85 -16.88 -37.96
N ASN A 374 4.83 -17.52 -36.78
CA ASN A 374 3.62 -17.86 -36.03
C ASN A 374 3.04 -16.68 -35.23
N GLY A 375 3.65 -15.49 -35.32
CA GLY A 375 3.27 -14.28 -34.58
C GLY A 375 3.80 -14.20 -33.15
N SER A 376 4.70 -15.10 -32.74
CA SER A 376 5.41 -15.00 -31.47
C SER A 376 6.70 -14.17 -31.61
N TYR A 377 7.28 -13.84 -30.46
CA TYR A 377 8.53 -13.12 -30.31
C TYR A 377 9.54 -14.02 -29.59
N LEU A 378 10.66 -14.37 -30.25
CA LEU A 378 11.79 -15.01 -29.58
C LEU A 378 12.69 -13.92 -28.98
N ILE A 379 12.79 -13.89 -27.66
CA ILE A 379 13.46 -12.83 -26.91
C ILE A 379 14.70 -13.37 -26.19
N GLU A 380 15.84 -12.73 -26.44
CA GLU A 380 17.16 -13.16 -25.97
C GLU A 380 17.92 -11.99 -25.33
N MET A 381 18.72 -12.25 -24.29
CA MET A 381 19.70 -11.27 -23.80
C MET A 381 20.95 -11.33 -24.68
N ARG A 382 21.54 -10.19 -25.04
CA ARG A 382 22.74 -10.17 -25.90
C ARG A 382 24.03 -10.54 -25.17
N ASP A 383 24.06 -10.24 -23.88
CA ASP A 383 25.20 -10.21 -23.00
C ASP A 383 25.40 -11.54 -22.24
N ILE A 384 24.45 -12.47 -22.36
CA ILE A 384 24.44 -13.75 -21.62
C ILE A 384 24.02 -14.88 -22.55
N SER A 385 24.75 -15.99 -22.55
CA SER A 385 24.43 -17.24 -23.27
C SER A 385 23.27 -18.02 -22.64
N SER A 386 22.26 -17.33 -22.13
CA SER A 386 21.07 -17.95 -21.55
C SER A 386 20.03 -18.25 -22.63
N PRO A 387 19.22 -19.32 -22.47
CA PRO A 387 18.19 -19.67 -23.46
C PRO A 387 17.20 -18.51 -23.62
N GLY A 388 16.90 -18.15 -24.86
CA GLY A 388 15.83 -17.22 -25.19
C GLY A 388 14.46 -17.76 -24.79
N LEU A 389 13.48 -16.87 -24.74
CA LEU A 389 12.10 -17.21 -24.42
C LEU A 389 11.21 -16.89 -25.62
N GLU A 390 10.40 -17.84 -26.06
CA GLU A 390 9.38 -17.60 -27.07
C GLU A 390 8.09 -17.13 -26.38
N ILE A 391 7.65 -15.93 -26.74
CA ILE A 391 6.53 -15.25 -26.10
C ILE A 391 5.50 -14.91 -27.16
N LYS A 392 4.26 -15.33 -26.95
CA LYS A 392 3.12 -14.88 -27.77
C LYS A 392 2.31 -13.87 -26.99
N THR A 393 2.07 -12.70 -27.58
CA THR A 393 1.36 -11.62 -26.92
C THR A 393 0.16 -11.19 -27.76
N THR A 394 -0.92 -10.78 -27.10
CA THR A 394 -2.10 -10.22 -27.76
C THR A 394 -2.60 -9.06 -26.91
N ARG A 395 -2.80 -7.89 -27.54
CA ARG A 395 -3.38 -6.73 -26.87
C ARG A 395 -4.86 -6.99 -26.58
N LEU A 396 -5.30 -6.77 -25.33
CA LEU A 396 -6.69 -6.89 -24.91
C LEU A 396 -7.37 -5.51 -24.94
N HIS A 397 -6.82 -4.57 -24.19
CA HIS A 397 -7.26 -3.16 -24.07
C HIS A 397 -6.01 -2.26 -23.93
N ASP A 398 -6.19 -0.95 -23.80
CA ASP A 398 -5.11 0.05 -23.92
C ASP A 398 -3.77 -0.35 -23.28
N HIS A 399 -3.80 -0.72 -22.00
CA HIS A 399 -2.63 -1.10 -21.20
C HIS A 399 -2.58 -2.59 -20.84
N GLU A 400 -3.53 -3.41 -21.31
CA GLU A 400 -3.66 -4.82 -20.92
C GLU A 400 -3.30 -5.77 -22.06
N PHE A 401 -2.43 -6.72 -21.76
CA PHE A 401 -1.93 -7.70 -22.70
C PHE A 401 -2.17 -9.11 -22.16
N ARG A 402 -2.54 -10.04 -23.03
CA ARG A 402 -2.48 -11.47 -22.75
C ARG A 402 -1.17 -12.01 -23.29
N VAL A 403 -0.38 -12.61 -22.41
CA VAL A 403 0.91 -13.19 -22.77
C VAL A 403 0.88 -14.70 -22.54
N GLU A 404 1.42 -15.45 -23.48
CA GLU A 404 1.58 -16.91 -23.43
C GLU A 404 3.06 -17.26 -23.54
N VAL A 405 3.56 -17.98 -22.54
CA VAL A 405 4.95 -18.46 -22.43
C VAL A 405 4.92 -19.92 -22.04
N ASP A 406 5.58 -20.80 -22.80
CA ASP A 406 5.65 -22.25 -22.54
C ASP A 406 4.26 -22.89 -22.25
N GLY A 407 3.22 -22.42 -22.95
CA GLY A 407 1.83 -22.89 -22.79
C GLY A 407 1.08 -22.31 -21.58
N VAL A 408 1.72 -21.49 -20.75
CA VAL A 408 1.10 -20.78 -19.63
C VAL A 408 0.63 -19.40 -20.09
N ARG A 409 -0.64 -19.09 -19.82
CA ARG A 409 -1.24 -17.77 -20.14
C ARG A 409 -1.34 -16.91 -18.90
N THR A 410 -0.92 -15.66 -19.02
CA THR A 410 -1.05 -14.64 -17.98
C THR A 410 -1.50 -13.31 -18.59
N ASN A 411 -2.09 -12.43 -17.77
CA ASN A 411 -2.37 -11.06 -18.17
C ASN A 411 -1.26 -10.15 -17.62
N VAL A 412 -0.79 -9.21 -18.44
CA VAL A 412 0.24 -8.24 -18.11
C VAL A 412 -0.31 -6.84 -18.35
N SER A 413 -0.18 -5.96 -17.36
CA SER A 413 -0.48 -4.53 -17.50
C SER A 413 0.82 -3.77 -17.77
N LEU A 414 0.84 -2.95 -18.81
CA LEU A 414 2.00 -2.13 -19.18
C LEU A 414 1.60 -0.64 -19.21
N ALA A 415 2.11 0.10 -18.22
CA ALA A 415 2.06 1.56 -18.19
C ALA A 415 3.30 2.13 -18.88
N ALA A 416 3.10 2.91 -19.95
CA ALA A 416 4.18 3.60 -20.66
C ALA A 416 3.97 5.11 -20.57
N TYR A 417 4.95 5.82 -20.03
CA TYR A 417 4.92 7.27 -19.90
C TYR A 417 6.29 7.87 -20.21
N SER A 418 6.27 9.07 -20.79
CA SER A 418 7.49 9.81 -21.11
C SER A 418 8.01 10.50 -19.86
N LYS A 419 9.21 10.15 -19.40
CA LYS A 419 9.95 11.04 -18.49
C LYS A 419 10.29 12.30 -19.28
N VAL A 420 9.72 13.45 -18.90
CA VAL A 420 10.12 14.74 -19.49
C VAL A 420 11.54 15.03 -18.99
N ILE A 421 12.54 14.67 -19.79
CA ILE A 421 13.91 15.13 -19.60
C ILE A 421 13.95 16.54 -20.18
N VAL A 422 13.89 17.55 -19.30
CA VAL A 422 14.15 18.94 -19.70
C VAL A 422 15.65 19.06 -19.99
N MET A 423 16.03 18.92 -21.26
CA MET A 423 17.36 19.35 -21.71
C MET A 423 17.38 20.88 -21.72
N LEU A 424 18.01 21.49 -20.71
CA LEU A 424 18.42 22.88 -20.78
C LEU A 424 19.60 22.98 -21.75
N CYS A 425 19.31 23.22 -23.03
CA CYS A 425 20.32 23.62 -24.01
C CYS A 425 20.69 25.07 -23.70
N THR A 426 21.79 25.28 -22.99
CA THR A 426 22.43 26.61 -22.92
C THR A 426 23.24 26.77 -24.19
N HIS A 427 22.74 27.60 -25.11
CA HIS A 427 23.52 28.08 -26.24
C HIS A 427 24.73 28.88 -25.71
N LEU A 428 25.93 28.58 -26.21
CA LEU A 428 27.03 29.54 -26.31
C LEU A 428 26.92 30.27 -27.64
#